data_AF-A0A8T6FAI5-F1
#
_entry.id   AF-A0A8T6FAI5-F1
#
_cell.length_a   1.000
_cell.length_b   1.000
_cell.length_c   1.000
_cell.angle_alpha   90.00
_cell.angle_beta   90.00
_cell.angle_gamma   90.00
#
_symmetry.space_group_name_H-M   'P 1'
#
loop_
_entity.id
_entity.type
_entity.pdbx_description
1 polymer ?
#
loop_
_entity_poly.entity_id
_entity_poly.type
_entity_poly.pdbx_seq_one_letter_code
_entity_poly.pdbx_strand_id
1 'polypeptide(L)'
;MTEPAVGFEPYWDSVMGRLAETPAAPESFEIPLRETEFARLFGVRLTGVGPYRLFGYLSVPRGEGPFPTIYWTPPYGSVQEIIPQGTANEVRSRFVTFSLAHRGQRTADSPLAVMFPGLLTRGIESPERYLFRDVVADAARGLQFLSGRPEVDPDRLVTVGNDLALQSVALTGMATCLVCSPELFFDPLGRSARTRAYPLEEYNDYLRRFPGRRASVELTLANFDLMRFAPQVSAPALIVSGPAGSDRDESALAPLIAAIAGPASSYQSADSNYLDGVAIDGWIADQLGSGPPILPRHWN
;
A
#
# COMPACT_ATOMS: atom_id res chain seq x y z
N MET A 1 -34.20 -8.88 4.68
CA MET A 1 -33.93 -8.60 3.26
C MET A 1 -32.44 -8.37 3.14
N THR A 2 -31.71 -9.33 2.57
CA THR A 2 -30.32 -9.12 2.15
C THR A 2 -30.34 -8.17 0.97
N GLU A 3 -29.76 -6.99 1.11
CA GLU A 3 -29.41 -6.14 -0.03
C GLU A 3 -28.65 -6.99 -1.06
N PRO A 4 -28.92 -6.85 -2.36
CA PRO A 4 -28.13 -7.53 -3.38
C PRO A 4 -26.66 -7.17 -3.18
N ALA A 5 -25.77 -8.15 -3.34
CA ALA A 5 -24.34 -7.90 -3.35
C ALA A 5 -24.05 -6.85 -4.42
N VAL A 6 -23.64 -5.66 -4.01
CA VAL A 6 -23.17 -4.62 -4.92
C VAL A 6 -21.96 -5.22 -5.65
N GLY A 7 -21.93 -5.13 -6.98
CA GLY A 7 -20.77 -5.59 -7.77
C GLY A 7 -19.48 -4.88 -7.32
N PHE A 8 -18.33 -5.45 -7.67
CA PHE A 8 -17.04 -4.92 -7.29
C PHE A 8 -16.84 -3.46 -7.71
N GLU A 9 -17.17 -3.12 -8.96
CA GLU A 9 -16.99 -1.79 -9.51
C GLU A 9 -17.93 -0.77 -8.84
N PRO A 10 -19.26 -0.99 -8.77
CA PRO A 10 -20.13 -0.04 -8.07
C PRO A 10 -19.81 0.12 -6.57
N TYR A 11 -19.25 -0.92 -5.92
CA TYR A 11 -18.80 -0.83 -4.53
C TYR A 11 -17.65 0.18 -4.38
N TRP A 12 -16.59 0.04 -5.17
CA TRP A 12 -15.43 0.93 -5.08
C TRP A 12 -15.70 2.31 -5.66
N ASP A 13 -16.54 2.44 -6.70
CA ASP A 13 -17.00 3.73 -7.20
C ASP A 13 -17.71 4.54 -6.11
N SER A 14 -18.57 3.87 -5.32
CA SER A 14 -19.24 4.49 -4.17
C SER A 14 -18.25 4.94 -3.10
N VAL A 15 -17.25 4.11 -2.77
CA VAL A 15 -16.22 4.44 -1.77
C VAL A 15 -15.36 5.62 -2.24
N MET A 16 -14.90 5.59 -3.49
CA MET A 16 -14.07 6.65 -4.08
C MET A 16 -14.87 7.95 -4.29
N GLY A 17 -16.16 7.86 -4.61
CA GLY A 17 -17.08 9.00 -4.66
C GLY A 17 -17.20 9.70 -3.29
N ARG A 18 -17.43 8.94 -2.22
CA ARG A 18 -17.45 9.48 -0.84
C ARG A 18 -16.13 10.09 -0.42
N LEU A 19 -15.02 9.49 -0.86
CA LEU A 19 -13.69 10.06 -0.66
C LEU A 19 -13.61 11.43 -1.36
N ALA A 20 -13.96 11.51 -2.64
CA ALA A 20 -13.91 12.74 -3.45
C ALA A 20 -14.77 13.89 -2.89
N GLU A 21 -15.93 13.58 -2.30
CA GLU A 21 -16.79 14.57 -1.62
C GLU A 21 -16.13 15.20 -0.37
N THR A 22 -15.13 14.54 0.21
CA THR A 22 -14.42 15.00 1.40
C THR A 22 -13.10 15.66 1.00
N PRO A 23 -12.94 17.00 1.12
CA PRO A 23 -11.69 17.68 0.78
C PRO A 23 -10.50 17.10 1.53
N ALA A 24 -9.37 16.90 0.84
CA ALA A 24 -8.16 16.35 1.46
C ALA A 24 -7.62 17.22 2.61
N ALA A 25 -7.88 18.54 2.57
CA ALA A 25 -7.46 19.52 3.56
C ALA A 25 -6.01 19.26 4.06
N PRO A 26 -5.03 19.28 3.13
CA PRO A 26 -3.66 18.96 3.49
C PRO A 26 -3.10 20.04 4.42
N GLU A 27 -2.53 19.61 5.53
CA GLU A 27 -1.75 20.46 6.43
C GLU A 27 -0.37 19.86 6.55
N SER A 28 0.67 20.67 6.35
CA SER A 28 2.05 20.22 6.50
C SER A 28 2.78 21.07 7.54
N PHE A 29 3.69 20.43 8.27
CA PHE A 29 4.58 21.09 9.22
C PHE A 29 5.97 20.45 9.13
N GLU A 30 7.01 21.27 9.26
CA GLU A 30 8.39 20.79 9.22
C GLU A 30 8.73 19.93 10.43
N ILE A 31 9.63 18.96 10.24
CA ILE A 31 10.23 18.16 11.30
C ILE A 31 11.75 18.36 11.24
N PRO A 32 12.29 19.50 11.73
CA PRO A 32 13.70 19.87 11.57
C PRO A 32 14.68 18.80 12.06
N LEU A 33 14.31 18.08 13.13
CA LEU A 33 15.13 17.03 13.74
C LEU A 33 15.48 15.87 12.78
N ARG A 34 14.72 15.72 11.69
CA ARG A 34 14.84 14.61 10.75
C ARG A 34 15.18 15.08 9.33
N GLU A 35 15.47 16.35 9.15
CA GLU A 35 16.07 16.86 7.93
C GLU A 35 17.51 16.38 7.77
N THR A 36 17.99 16.43 6.53
CA THR A 36 19.39 16.18 6.19
C THR A 36 19.93 17.36 5.38
N GLU A 37 21.23 17.31 5.08
CA GLU A 37 21.85 18.27 4.15
C GLU A 37 21.21 18.23 2.75
N PHE A 38 20.61 17.08 2.38
CA PHE A 38 20.07 16.84 1.04
C PHE A 38 18.53 16.78 0.99
N ALA A 39 17.82 16.78 2.12
CA ALA A 39 16.36 16.70 2.13
C ALA A 39 15.70 17.43 3.31
N ARG A 40 14.56 18.06 3.04
CA ARG A 40 13.62 18.54 4.06
C ARG A 40 12.65 17.43 4.43
N LEU A 41 12.10 17.47 5.65
CA LEU A 41 11.09 16.53 6.11
C LEU A 41 9.90 17.25 6.71
N PHE A 42 8.71 16.80 6.32
CA PHE A 42 7.43 17.30 6.80
C PHE A 42 6.59 16.16 7.37
N GLY A 43 5.85 16.48 8.42
CA GLY A 43 4.63 15.74 8.76
C GLY A 43 3.48 16.32 7.94
N VAL A 44 2.69 15.45 7.32
CA VAL A 44 1.52 15.82 6.53
C VAL A 44 0.27 15.20 7.15
N ARG A 45 -0.79 15.98 7.28
CA ARG A 45 -2.12 15.52 7.69
C ARG A 45 -3.08 15.60 6.52
N LEU A 46 -3.80 14.52 6.25
CA LEU A 46 -4.81 14.41 5.20
C LEU A 46 -6.13 13.96 5.81
N THR A 47 -7.24 14.43 5.27
CA THR A 47 -8.56 13.91 5.64
C THR A 47 -8.80 12.67 4.80
N GLY A 48 -9.17 11.55 5.41
CA GLY A 48 -9.51 10.31 4.72
C GLY A 48 -11.00 10.23 4.34
N VAL A 49 -11.53 9.01 4.22
CA VAL A 49 -13.00 8.82 4.19
C VAL A 49 -13.60 9.17 5.53
N GLY A 50 -14.60 10.06 5.53
CA GLY A 50 -15.15 10.68 6.74
C GLY A 50 -14.19 11.72 7.34
N PRO A 51 -14.51 12.32 8.50
CA PRO A 51 -13.66 13.34 9.13
C PRO A 51 -12.38 12.78 9.80
N TYR A 52 -11.81 11.67 9.29
CA TYR A 52 -10.62 11.02 9.86
C TYR A 52 -9.34 11.74 9.42
N ARG A 53 -8.47 12.12 10.36
CA ARG A 53 -7.20 12.81 10.05
C ARG A 53 -6.03 11.82 10.06
N LEU A 54 -5.59 11.47 8.87
CA LEU A 54 -4.41 10.66 8.59
C LEU A 54 -3.13 11.44 8.87
N PHE A 55 -2.01 10.72 8.90
CA PHE A 55 -0.68 11.28 9.00
C PHE A 55 0.25 10.61 7.97
N GLY A 56 1.23 11.33 7.47
CA GLY A 56 2.31 10.77 6.66
C GLY A 56 3.59 11.60 6.75
N TYR A 57 4.72 10.97 6.47
CA TYR A 57 6.01 11.63 6.36
C TYR A 57 6.28 11.94 4.90
N LEU A 58 6.47 13.22 4.57
CA LEU A 58 6.88 13.70 3.26
C LEU A 58 8.32 14.20 3.35
N SER A 59 9.24 13.58 2.60
CA SER A 59 10.58 14.14 2.39
C SER A 59 10.67 14.71 0.99
N VAL A 60 11.25 15.90 0.89
CA VAL A 60 11.48 16.58 -0.39
C VAL A 60 13.00 16.84 -0.51
N PRO A 61 13.64 16.43 -1.62
CA PRO A 61 15.04 16.78 -1.87
C PRO A 61 15.27 18.29 -1.83
N ARG A 62 16.45 18.72 -1.40
CA ARG A 62 16.88 20.12 -1.57
C ARG A 62 17.31 20.33 -3.02
N GLY A 63 16.89 21.44 -3.61
CA GLY A 63 17.22 21.80 -4.99
C GLY A 63 15.97 22.18 -5.78
N GLU A 64 16.13 22.29 -7.09
CA GLU A 64 15.04 22.54 -8.03
C GLU A 64 14.45 21.22 -8.52
N GLY A 65 13.14 21.04 -8.35
CA GLY A 65 12.39 19.90 -8.89
C GLY A 65 11.86 20.18 -10.31
N PRO A 66 10.87 19.39 -10.78
CA PRO A 66 10.23 18.28 -10.08
C PRO A 66 11.14 17.04 -9.95
N PHE A 67 10.86 16.18 -8.98
CA PHE A 67 11.67 15.02 -8.65
C PHE A 67 10.94 13.71 -8.94
N PRO A 68 11.67 12.62 -9.29
CA PRO A 68 11.08 11.29 -9.26
C PRO A 68 10.60 11.00 -7.83
N THR A 69 9.58 10.17 -7.70
CA THR A 69 8.82 10.07 -6.45
C THR A 69 8.56 8.62 -6.08
N ILE A 70 8.70 8.31 -4.79
CA ILE A 70 8.35 7.02 -4.20
C ILE A 70 7.23 7.23 -3.18
N TYR A 71 6.09 6.60 -3.43
CA TYR A 71 5.00 6.49 -2.48
C TYR A 71 5.02 5.12 -1.79
N TRP A 72 5.26 5.09 -0.47
CA TRP A 72 5.07 3.88 0.32
C TRP A 72 3.66 3.87 0.92
N THR A 73 2.87 2.90 0.47
CA THR A 73 1.58 2.63 1.09
C THR A 73 1.77 2.06 2.49
N PRO A 74 0.81 2.28 3.42
CA PRO A 74 0.96 1.82 4.79
C PRO A 74 1.08 0.29 4.86
N PRO A 75 2.08 -0.26 5.56
CA PRO A 75 2.18 -1.71 5.76
C PRO A 75 1.14 -2.20 6.76
N TYR A 76 0.93 -3.51 6.84
CA TYR A 76 0.19 -4.13 7.95
C TYR A 76 1.06 -4.12 9.22
N GLY A 77 1.04 -3.03 9.98
CA GLY A 77 1.93 -2.86 11.13
C GLY A 77 1.52 -1.75 12.09
N SER A 78 2.13 -1.71 13.27
CA SER A 78 1.73 -0.76 14.34
C SER A 78 2.35 0.64 14.20
N VAL A 79 3.47 0.76 13.50
CA VAL A 79 4.24 2.00 13.39
C VAL A 79 4.50 2.34 11.95
N GLN A 80 4.53 3.65 11.72
CA GLN A 80 4.88 4.23 10.45
C GLN A 80 6.30 4.79 10.49
N GLU A 81 7.02 4.68 9.39
CA GLU A 81 8.41 5.10 9.25
C GLU A 81 8.53 6.22 8.20
N ILE A 82 9.62 6.98 8.24
CA ILE A 82 9.89 8.03 7.24
C ILE A 82 10.10 7.40 5.85
N ILE A 83 10.94 6.37 5.84
CA ILE A 83 11.16 5.43 4.76
C ILE A 83 11.22 4.03 5.40
N PRO A 84 10.89 2.94 4.68
CA PRO A 84 10.94 1.60 5.24
C PRO A 84 12.33 1.21 5.78
N GLN A 85 12.34 0.43 6.85
CA GLN A 85 13.55 -0.21 7.36
C GLN A 85 14.27 -1.01 6.26
N GLY A 86 15.59 -0.85 6.20
CA GLY A 86 16.42 -1.46 5.17
C GLY A 86 16.64 -0.57 3.95
N THR A 87 15.84 0.47 3.72
CA THR A 87 16.07 1.45 2.64
C THR A 87 17.20 2.43 3.01
N ALA A 88 18.05 2.75 2.04
CA ALA A 88 19.11 3.75 2.24
C ALA A 88 18.51 5.14 2.48
N ASN A 89 18.94 5.85 3.52
CA ASN A 89 18.42 7.21 3.79
C ASN A 89 18.78 8.19 2.66
N GLU A 90 19.86 7.92 1.92
CA GLU A 90 20.29 8.67 0.74
C GLU A 90 19.24 8.70 -0.38
N VAL A 91 18.24 7.81 -0.43
CA VAL A 91 17.15 7.89 -1.43
C VAL A 91 16.46 9.26 -1.41
N ARG A 92 16.34 9.88 -0.22
CA ARG A 92 15.70 11.19 -0.03
C ARG A 92 16.48 12.34 -0.67
N SER A 93 17.72 12.11 -1.13
CA SER A 93 18.50 13.09 -1.91
C SER A 93 18.04 13.20 -3.36
N ARG A 94 17.35 12.18 -3.87
CA ARG A 94 16.95 12.08 -5.28
C ARG A 94 15.44 12.03 -5.46
N PHE A 95 14.75 11.40 -4.51
CA PHE A 95 13.30 11.16 -4.60
C PHE A 95 12.53 12.02 -3.62
N VAL A 96 11.39 12.54 -4.06
CA VAL A 96 10.32 12.85 -3.10
C VAL A 96 9.84 11.53 -2.51
N THR A 97 9.80 11.46 -1.19
CA THR A 97 9.38 10.25 -0.47
C THR A 97 8.12 10.56 0.31
N PHE A 98 7.04 9.80 0.10
CA PHE A 98 5.86 9.91 0.94
C PHE A 98 5.53 8.54 1.52
N SER A 99 5.59 8.43 2.84
CA SER A 99 5.06 7.29 3.58
C SER A 99 3.75 7.74 4.20
N LEU A 100 2.66 6.98 4.05
CA LEU A 100 1.37 7.26 4.71
C LEU A 100 1.10 6.27 5.84
N ALA A 101 0.54 6.74 6.97
CA ALA A 101 0.02 5.89 8.03
C ALA A 101 -1.44 5.52 7.72
N HIS A 102 -1.80 4.26 7.93
CA HIS A 102 -3.21 3.87 7.83
C HIS A 102 -3.98 4.38 9.04
N ARG A 103 -5.30 4.61 8.88
CA ARG A 103 -6.18 4.88 10.01
C ARG A 103 -6.03 3.81 11.10
N GLY A 104 -5.93 4.21 12.35
CA GLY A 104 -5.65 3.29 13.45
C GLY A 104 -4.19 3.16 13.84
N GLN A 105 -3.26 3.41 12.92
CA GLN A 105 -1.83 3.27 13.17
C GLN A 105 -1.32 4.41 14.04
N ARG A 106 -0.23 4.19 14.78
CA ARG A 106 0.41 5.26 15.56
C ARG A 106 0.61 6.51 14.70
N THR A 107 0.30 7.70 15.24
CA THR A 107 0.25 9.03 14.57
C THR A 107 -1.01 9.33 13.76
N ALA A 108 -1.75 8.29 13.36
CA ALA A 108 -3.07 8.33 12.77
C ALA A 108 -4.04 7.45 13.60
N ASP A 109 -3.94 7.50 14.93
CA ASP A 109 -4.63 6.65 15.91
C ASP A 109 -5.76 7.37 16.66
N SER A 110 -6.25 8.49 16.11
CA SER A 110 -7.36 9.25 16.65
C SER A 110 -8.39 9.57 15.56
N PRO A 111 -9.70 9.32 15.81
CA PRO A 111 -10.30 8.86 17.08
C PRO A 111 -10.20 7.34 17.31
N LEU A 112 -9.59 6.61 16.37
CA LEU A 112 -9.50 5.16 16.41
C LEU A 112 -8.05 4.73 16.57
N ALA A 113 -7.73 3.99 17.64
CA ALA A 113 -6.50 3.22 17.74
C ALA A 113 -6.82 1.74 17.49
N VAL A 114 -6.09 1.11 16.55
CA VAL A 114 -6.27 -0.32 16.25
C VAL A 114 -5.18 -1.13 16.95
N MET A 115 -5.54 -2.34 17.38
CA MET A 115 -4.58 -3.26 17.96
C MET A 115 -4.08 -4.25 16.90
N PHE A 116 -2.85 -4.70 17.10
CA PHE A 116 -2.24 -5.78 16.36
C PHE A 116 -1.93 -6.92 17.33
N PRO A 117 -2.47 -8.15 17.13
CA PRO A 117 -3.41 -8.54 16.07
C PRO A 117 -4.82 -7.95 16.28
N GLY A 118 -5.63 -7.87 15.22
CA GLY A 118 -7.06 -7.54 15.27
C GLY A 118 -7.55 -6.53 14.21
N LEU A 119 -6.65 -5.88 13.49
CA LEU A 119 -7.00 -4.94 12.42
C LEU A 119 -7.66 -5.66 11.24
N LEU A 120 -7.14 -6.84 10.84
CA LEU A 120 -7.58 -7.61 9.66
C LEU A 120 -9.02 -8.10 9.73
N THR A 121 -9.61 -8.19 10.93
CA THR A 121 -10.96 -8.73 11.10
C THR A 121 -11.96 -7.71 11.64
N ARG A 122 -11.57 -6.44 11.73
CA ARG A 122 -12.42 -5.39 12.29
C ARG A 122 -13.57 -5.02 11.35
N GLY A 123 -14.77 -5.46 11.70
CA GLY A 123 -15.99 -5.22 10.92
C GLY A 123 -16.12 -6.09 9.67
N ILE A 124 -15.33 -7.16 9.57
CA ILE A 124 -15.22 -8.04 8.38
C ILE A 124 -16.52 -8.76 8.01
N GLU A 125 -17.54 -8.77 8.87
CA GLU A 125 -18.85 -9.35 8.55
C GLU A 125 -19.73 -8.48 7.65
N SER A 126 -19.33 -7.23 7.36
CA SER A 126 -20.10 -6.31 6.51
C SER A 126 -19.14 -5.51 5.62
N PRO A 127 -19.31 -5.54 4.29
CA PRO A 127 -18.50 -4.72 3.37
C PRO A 127 -18.52 -3.23 3.71
N GLU A 128 -19.62 -2.74 4.29
CA GLU A 128 -19.84 -1.33 4.62
C GLU A 128 -19.18 -0.92 5.95
N ARG A 129 -18.88 -1.89 6.82
CA ARG A 129 -18.29 -1.65 8.15
C ARG A 129 -16.86 -2.14 8.25
N TYR A 130 -16.40 -2.90 7.25
CA TYR A 130 -15.06 -3.46 7.24
C TYR A 130 -14.03 -2.33 7.16
N LEU A 131 -13.16 -2.27 8.17
CA LEU A 131 -12.24 -1.16 8.35
C LEU A 131 -11.27 -1.00 7.16
N PHE A 132 -10.89 -2.11 6.53
CA PHE A 132 -10.02 -2.08 5.35
C PHE A 132 -10.61 -1.36 4.15
N ARG A 133 -11.95 -1.27 4.03
CA ARG A 133 -12.59 -0.43 3.00
C ARG A 133 -12.03 0.98 3.04
N ASP A 134 -12.00 1.56 4.24
CA ASP A 134 -11.57 2.93 4.40
C ASP A 134 -10.03 3.03 4.39
N VAL A 135 -9.29 2.00 4.83
CA VAL A 135 -7.81 1.96 4.72
C VAL A 135 -7.36 1.98 3.26
N VAL A 136 -8.02 1.22 2.38
CA VAL A 136 -7.73 1.23 0.93
C VAL A 136 -8.01 2.60 0.33
N ALA A 137 -9.15 3.21 0.68
CA ALA A 137 -9.50 4.56 0.24
C ALA A 137 -8.50 5.61 0.75
N ASP A 138 -8.01 5.47 1.99
CA ASP A 138 -6.98 6.35 2.54
C ASP A 138 -5.63 6.19 1.82
N ALA A 139 -5.26 4.97 1.43
CA ALA A 139 -4.06 4.75 0.60
C ALA A 139 -4.19 5.42 -0.77
N ALA A 140 -5.37 5.36 -1.40
CA ALA A 140 -5.67 6.10 -2.63
C ALA A 140 -5.64 7.62 -2.43
N ARG A 141 -6.13 8.13 -1.29
CA ARG A 141 -6.03 9.55 -0.90
C ARG A 141 -4.57 10.01 -0.79
N GLY A 142 -3.69 9.19 -0.24
CA GLY A 142 -2.26 9.47 -0.18
C GLY A 142 -1.63 9.63 -1.56
N LEU A 143 -1.95 8.72 -2.48
CA LEU A 143 -1.49 8.79 -3.87
C LEU A 143 -2.03 10.03 -4.58
N GLN A 144 -3.33 10.32 -4.47
CA GLN A 144 -3.95 11.54 -5.03
C GLN A 144 -3.29 12.83 -4.52
N PHE A 145 -3.00 12.90 -3.21
CA PHE A 145 -2.31 14.04 -2.62
C PHE A 145 -0.90 14.20 -3.22
N LEU A 146 -0.16 13.09 -3.35
CA LEU A 146 1.20 13.10 -3.83
C LEU A 146 1.27 13.48 -5.31
N SER A 147 0.43 12.90 -6.17
CA SER A 147 0.40 13.20 -7.61
C SER A 147 0.02 14.66 -7.93
N GLY A 148 -0.63 15.36 -7.00
CA GLY A 148 -0.99 16.78 -7.14
C GLY A 148 0.10 17.77 -6.67
N ARG A 149 1.28 17.31 -6.28
CA ARG A 149 2.34 18.14 -5.69
C ARG A 149 3.29 18.70 -6.76
N PRO A 150 3.62 20.01 -6.75
CA PRO A 150 4.55 20.61 -7.72
C PRO A 150 5.98 20.06 -7.61
N GLU A 151 6.35 19.48 -6.48
CA GLU A 151 7.66 18.84 -6.29
C GLU A 151 7.75 17.46 -6.98
N VAL A 152 6.61 16.87 -7.36
CA VAL A 152 6.51 15.53 -7.93
C VAL A 152 6.52 15.61 -9.45
N ASP A 153 7.39 14.81 -10.06
CA ASP A 153 7.40 14.60 -11.50
C ASP A 153 6.28 13.63 -11.89
N PRO A 154 5.28 14.06 -12.68
CA PRO A 154 4.12 13.24 -13.01
C PRO A 154 4.47 12.01 -13.85
N ASP A 155 5.63 12.02 -14.54
CA ASP A 155 6.07 10.91 -15.38
C ASP A 155 6.99 9.92 -14.63
N ARG A 156 7.27 10.18 -13.35
CA ARG A 156 8.20 9.37 -12.54
C ARG A 156 7.70 9.19 -11.10
N LEU A 157 6.59 8.49 -10.92
CA LEU A 157 6.01 8.15 -9.61
C LEU A 157 5.82 6.64 -9.47
N VAL A 158 6.62 6.02 -8.59
CA VAL A 158 6.41 4.63 -8.18
C VAL A 158 5.57 4.55 -6.91
N THR A 159 4.59 3.65 -6.90
CA THR A 159 3.91 3.23 -5.66
C THR A 159 4.43 1.87 -5.23
N VAL A 160 4.84 1.77 -3.97
CA VAL A 160 5.48 0.60 -3.36
C VAL A 160 4.70 0.15 -2.13
N GLY A 161 4.51 -1.15 -1.96
CA GLY A 161 3.92 -1.72 -0.74
C GLY A 161 3.33 -3.11 -0.97
N ASN A 162 2.42 -3.51 -0.09
CA ASN A 162 1.68 -4.77 -0.23
C ASN A 162 0.41 -4.57 -1.09
N ASP A 163 -0.67 -5.24 -0.74
CA ASP A 163 -1.99 -5.15 -1.35
C ASP A 163 -2.47 -3.70 -1.59
N LEU A 164 -2.20 -2.79 -0.65
CA LEU A 164 -2.63 -1.39 -0.76
C LEU A 164 -1.97 -0.64 -1.91
N ALA A 165 -0.76 -1.02 -2.32
CA ALA A 165 -0.08 -0.44 -3.47
C ALA A 165 -0.86 -0.77 -4.75
N LEU A 166 -1.17 -2.04 -4.97
CA LEU A 166 -1.94 -2.47 -6.15
C LEU A 166 -3.35 -1.87 -6.14
N GLN A 167 -4.04 -1.95 -5.00
CA GLN A 167 -5.42 -1.43 -4.89
C GLN A 167 -5.48 0.09 -5.10
N SER A 168 -4.57 0.87 -4.51
CA SER A 168 -4.55 2.33 -4.70
C SER A 168 -4.21 2.72 -6.13
N VAL A 169 -3.28 2.04 -6.80
CA VAL A 169 -2.97 2.27 -8.21
C VAL A 169 -4.16 1.88 -9.10
N ALA A 170 -4.76 0.72 -8.88
CA ALA A 170 -5.94 0.26 -9.62
C ALA A 170 -7.14 1.22 -9.52
N LEU A 171 -7.34 1.82 -8.35
CA LEU A 171 -8.47 2.75 -8.10
C LEU A 171 -8.22 4.18 -8.61
N THR A 172 -6.97 4.56 -8.89
CA THR A 172 -6.62 5.96 -9.21
C THR A 172 -5.98 6.12 -10.59
N GLY A 173 -5.22 5.13 -11.07
CA GLY A 173 -4.41 5.22 -12.28
C GLY A 173 -3.28 6.26 -12.19
N MET A 174 -2.88 6.68 -10.98
CA MET A 174 -2.02 7.86 -10.77
C MET A 174 -0.53 7.56 -10.56
N ALA A 175 -0.11 6.29 -10.68
CA ALA A 175 1.29 5.89 -10.60
C ALA A 175 1.84 5.53 -11.98
N THR A 176 3.10 5.85 -12.23
CA THR A 176 3.79 5.51 -13.48
C THR A 176 4.36 4.10 -13.45
N CYS A 177 4.63 3.56 -12.26
CA CYS A 177 4.93 2.16 -12.06
C CYS A 177 4.53 1.68 -10.65
N LEU A 178 4.41 0.37 -10.48
CA LEU A 178 3.94 -0.29 -9.26
C LEU A 178 4.95 -1.34 -8.80
N VAL A 179 5.29 -1.36 -7.52
CA VAL A 179 5.88 -2.51 -6.85
C VAL A 179 4.89 -3.02 -5.80
N CYS A 180 4.43 -4.25 -5.96
CA CYS A 180 3.48 -4.87 -5.03
C CYS A 180 4.06 -6.19 -4.48
N SER A 181 4.03 -6.33 -3.16
CA SER A 181 4.35 -7.58 -2.45
C SER A 181 3.08 -8.14 -1.80
N PRO A 182 2.23 -8.91 -2.51
CA PRO A 182 0.95 -9.38 -1.99
C PRO A 182 1.08 -10.10 -0.64
N GLU A 183 0.18 -9.78 0.29
CA GLU A 183 0.23 -10.28 1.65
C GLU A 183 -1.14 -10.77 2.12
N LEU A 184 -2.17 -9.94 2.01
CA LEU A 184 -3.43 -10.09 2.75
C LEU A 184 -4.64 -10.53 1.93
N PHE A 185 -4.76 -10.07 0.68
CA PHE A 185 -6.00 -10.08 -0.10
C PHE A 185 -5.89 -10.81 -1.45
N PHE A 186 -4.80 -11.52 -1.71
CA PHE A 186 -4.79 -12.57 -2.74
C PHE A 186 -5.18 -13.91 -2.09
N ASP A 187 -6.28 -14.54 -2.53
CA ASP A 187 -6.85 -15.78 -1.93
C ASP A 187 -6.83 -15.81 -0.38
N PRO A 188 -7.44 -14.81 0.31
CA PRO A 188 -7.24 -14.61 1.74
C PRO A 188 -7.61 -15.84 2.58
N LEU A 189 -8.78 -16.43 2.35
CA LEU A 189 -9.27 -17.57 3.14
C LEU A 189 -8.65 -18.90 2.72
N GLY A 190 -8.33 -19.08 1.44
CA GLY A 190 -7.65 -20.28 0.96
C GLY A 190 -6.19 -20.32 1.43
N ARG A 191 -5.50 -19.17 1.47
CA ARG A 191 -4.16 -19.06 2.06
C ARG A 191 -4.19 -19.14 3.57
N SER A 192 -5.11 -18.47 4.26
CA SER A 192 -5.21 -18.56 5.72
C SER A 192 -5.43 -20.00 6.19
N ALA A 193 -6.20 -20.81 5.46
CA ALA A 193 -6.42 -22.22 5.79
C ALA A 193 -5.14 -23.07 5.77
N ARG A 194 -4.08 -22.61 5.10
CA ARG A 194 -2.81 -23.34 4.90
C ARG A 194 -1.66 -22.87 5.81
N THR A 195 -1.87 -21.82 6.60
CA THR A 195 -0.84 -21.26 7.48
C THR A 195 -1.38 -20.99 8.88
N ARG A 196 -0.46 -20.84 9.84
CA ARG A 196 -0.73 -20.32 11.20
C ARG A 196 0.00 -19.01 11.47
N ALA A 197 0.66 -18.45 10.45
CA ALA A 197 1.38 -17.20 10.57
C ALA A 197 0.39 -16.03 10.62
N TYR A 198 0.63 -15.12 11.56
CA TYR A 198 0.05 -13.79 11.48
C TYR A 198 0.68 -13.03 10.29
N PRO A 199 -0.10 -12.22 9.56
CA PRO A 199 -1.44 -11.75 9.92
C PRO A 199 -2.62 -12.64 9.45
N LEU A 200 -2.40 -13.60 8.55
CA LEU A 200 -3.48 -14.42 8.00
C LEU A 200 -4.21 -15.28 9.05
N GLU A 201 -3.52 -15.66 10.14
CA GLU A 201 -4.14 -16.38 11.25
C GLU A 201 -5.29 -15.59 11.91
N GLU A 202 -5.36 -14.25 11.76
CA GLU A 202 -6.51 -13.48 12.26
C GLU A 202 -7.83 -13.93 11.63
N TYR A 203 -7.84 -14.30 10.33
CA TYR A 203 -9.05 -14.83 9.69
C TYR A 203 -9.48 -16.16 10.33
N ASN A 204 -8.52 -17.03 10.64
CA ASN A 204 -8.78 -18.31 11.29
C ASN A 204 -9.27 -18.11 12.73
N ASP A 205 -8.66 -17.20 13.49
CA ASP A 205 -9.07 -16.83 14.84
C ASP A 205 -10.52 -16.32 14.86
N TYR A 206 -10.86 -15.42 13.92
CA TYR A 206 -12.21 -14.88 13.81
C TYR A 206 -13.22 -15.95 13.44
N LEU A 207 -12.95 -16.78 12.42
CA LEU A 207 -13.89 -17.83 11.97
C LEU A 207 -14.01 -18.99 12.97
N ARG A 208 -12.97 -19.29 13.74
CA ARG A 208 -13.03 -20.24 14.87
C ARG A 208 -13.94 -19.71 15.97
N ARG A 209 -13.92 -18.40 16.24
CA ARG A 209 -14.81 -17.76 17.22
C ARG A 209 -16.23 -17.58 16.70
N PHE A 210 -16.39 -17.28 15.42
CA PHE A 210 -17.66 -16.95 14.77
C PHE A 210 -17.91 -17.79 13.50
N PRO A 211 -18.06 -19.12 13.61
CA PRO A 211 -18.15 -20.00 12.44
C PRO A 211 -19.35 -19.69 11.53
N GLY A 212 -20.47 -19.23 12.11
CA GLY A 212 -21.67 -18.83 11.35
C GLY A 212 -21.49 -17.56 10.50
N ARG A 213 -20.37 -16.84 10.61
CA ARG A 213 -20.10 -15.62 9.83
C ARG A 213 -19.32 -15.87 8.54
N ARG A 214 -18.96 -17.12 8.23
CA ARG A 214 -18.12 -17.45 7.07
C ARG A 214 -18.63 -16.85 5.75
N ALA A 215 -19.91 -17.03 5.43
CA ALA A 215 -20.50 -16.50 4.19
C ALA A 215 -20.43 -14.96 4.12
N SER A 216 -20.62 -14.26 5.24
CA SER A 216 -20.52 -12.80 5.30
C SER A 216 -19.08 -12.30 5.16
N VAL A 217 -18.12 -13.05 5.69
CA VAL A 217 -16.68 -12.79 5.53
C VAL A 217 -16.27 -13.00 4.07
N GLU A 218 -16.69 -14.11 3.44
CA GLU A 218 -16.45 -14.40 2.03
C GLU A 218 -17.01 -13.29 1.12
N LEU A 219 -18.24 -12.85 1.38
CA LEU A 219 -18.87 -11.73 0.66
C LEU A 219 -18.08 -10.42 0.82
N THR A 220 -17.59 -10.14 2.02
CA THR A 220 -16.81 -8.94 2.29
C THR A 220 -15.46 -8.98 1.57
N LEU A 221 -14.70 -10.06 1.74
CA LEU A 221 -13.37 -10.23 1.16
C LEU A 221 -13.38 -10.30 -0.37
N ALA A 222 -14.49 -10.70 -0.99
CA ALA A 222 -14.66 -10.66 -2.44
C ALA A 222 -14.48 -9.24 -3.02
N ASN A 223 -14.68 -8.18 -2.23
CA ASN A 223 -14.44 -6.79 -2.66
C ASN A 223 -12.97 -6.37 -2.55
N PHE A 224 -12.12 -7.15 -1.90
CA PHE A 224 -10.71 -6.80 -1.64
C PHE A 224 -9.74 -7.66 -2.45
N ASP A 225 -10.25 -8.72 -3.10
CA ASP A 225 -9.46 -9.66 -3.89
C ASP A 225 -8.62 -8.94 -4.96
N LEU A 226 -7.29 -9.06 -4.86
CA LEU A 226 -6.36 -8.43 -5.80
C LEU A 226 -6.61 -8.84 -7.25
N MET A 227 -7.17 -10.03 -7.50
CA MET A 227 -7.53 -10.48 -8.86
C MET A 227 -8.55 -9.56 -9.53
N ARG A 228 -9.38 -8.85 -8.76
CA ARG A 228 -10.38 -7.91 -9.30
C ARG A 228 -9.81 -6.51 -9.55
N PHE A 229 -8.76 -6.14 -8.83
CA PHE A 229 -8.06 -4.86 -9.04
C PHE A 229 -7.04 -4.93 -10.17
N ALA A 230 -6.36 -6.07 -10.33
CA ALA A 230 -5.26 -6.24 -11.29
C ALA A 230 -5.60 -5.78 -12.72
N PRO A 231 -6.80 -6.06 -13.29
CA PRO A 231 -7.14 -5.60 -14.64
C PRO A 231 -7.19 -4.08 -14.81
N GLN A 232 -7.25 -3.30 -13.73
CA GLN A 232 -7.24 -1.83 -13.77
C GLN A 232 -5.83 -1.24 -13.66
N VAL A 233 -4.80 -2.06 -13.42
CA VAL A 233 -3.42 -1.61 -13.36
C VAL A 233 -2.83 -1.63 -14.78
N SER A 234 -2.74 -0.46 -15.41
CA SER A 234 -2.12 -0.27 -16.72
C SER A 234 -0.62 0.07 -16.66
N ALA A 235 -0.14 0.54 -15.50
CA ALA A 235 1.26 0.88 -15.29
C ALA A 235 2.15 -0.37 -15.25
N PRO A 236 3.43 -0.28 -15.68
CA PRO A 236 4.42 -1.32 -15.43
C PRO A 236 4.45 -1.74 -13.96
N ALA A 237 4.37 -3.05 -13.71
CA ALA A 237 4.28 -3.63 -12.38
C ALA A 237 5.39 -4.66 -12.12
N LEU A 238 5.97 -4.60 -10.93
CA LEU A 238 6.77 -5.65 -10.34
C LEU A 238 5.98 -6.30 -9.21
N ILE A 239 5.69 -7.59 -9.35
CA ILE A 239 5.08 -8.40 -8.29
C ILE A 239 6.19 -9.16 -7.57
N VAL A 240 6.43 -8.78 -6.32
CA VAL A 240 7.40 -9.43 -5.44
C VAL A 240 6.70 -10.60 -4.76
N SER A 241 7.05 -11.81 -5.19
CA SER A 241 6.55 -13.05 -4.59
C SER A 241 7.39 -13.44 -3.36
N GLY A 242 6.84 -14.31 -2.52
CA GLY A 242 7.59 -14.91 -1.42
C GLY A 242 8.64 -15.90 -1.91
N PRO A 243 9.50 -16.40 -1.01
CA PRO A 243 10.50 -17.40 -1.36
C PRO A 243 9.86 -18.68 -1.91
N ALA A 244 10.65 -19.46 -2.65
CA ALA A 244 10.20 -20.71 -3.26
C ALA A 244 9.53 -21.65 -2.26
N GLY A 245 8.34 -22.15 -2.61
CA GLY A 245 7.55 -23.02 -1.75
C GLY A 245 6.73 -22.31 -0.67
N SER A 246 6.78 -20.97 -0.57
CA SER A 246 5.87 -20.21 0.28
C SER A 246 4.44 -20.19 -0.29
N ASP A 247 3.46 -19.82 0.52
CA ASP A 247 2.04 -19.71 0.12
C ASP A 247 1.76 -18.60 -0.91
N ARG A 248 2.79 -17.81 -1.23
CA ARG A 248 2.79 -16.68 -2.16
C ARG A 248 4.02 -16.68 -3.05
N ASP A 249 4.59 -17.85 -3.33
CA ASP A 249 5.68 -17.96 -4.30
C ASP A 249 5.23 -17.54 -5.71
N GLU A 250 6.18 -17.46 -6.63
CA GLU A 250 5.92 -16.99 -7.99
C GLU A 250 4.85 -17.81 -8.71
N SER A 251 4.84 -19.14 -8.49
CA SER A 251 3.81 -20.01 -9.06
C SER A 251 2.43 -19.74 -8.48
N ALA A 252 2.33 -19.48 -7.17
CA ALA A 252 1.07 -19.14 -6.52
C ALA A 252 0.51 -17.80 -7.00
N LEU A 253 1.38 -16.82 -7.27
CA LEU A 253 1.00 -15.48 -7.74
C LEU A 253 0.86 -15.35 -9.26
N ALA A 254 1.21 -16.38 -10.05
CA ALA A 254 1.12 -16.35 -11.51
C ALA A 254 -0.25 -15.89 -12.06
N PRO A 255 -1.41 -16.30 -11.49
CA PRO A 255 -2.70 -15.78 -11.94
C PRO A 255 -2.86 -14.27 -11.73
N LEU A 256 -2.34 -13.73 -10.62
CA LEU A 256 -2.38 -12.30 -10.32
C LEU A 256 -1.51 -11.52 -11.30
N ILE A 257 -0.28 -12.00 -11.55
CA ILE A 257 0.65 -11.38 -12.51
C ILE A 257 0.03 -11.33 -13.90
N ALA A 258 -0.59 -12.42 -14.35
CA ALA A 258 -1.24 -12.50 -15.66
C ALA A 258 -2.52 -11.64 -15.77
N ALA A 259 -3.16 -11.30 -14.65
CA ALA A 259 -4.36 -10.47 -14.63
C ALA A 259 -4.07 -8.97 -14.70
N ILE A 260 -2.82 -8.55 -14.52
CA ILE A 260 -2.42 -7.14 -14.65
C ILE A 260 -2.52 -6.72 -16.12
N ALA A 261 -3.17 -5.60 -16.38
CA ALA A 261 -3.39 -5.13 -17.75
C ALA A 261 -2.14 -4.51 -18.39
N GLY A 262 -1.29 -3.86 -17.59
CA GLY A 262 0.00 -3.30 -17.99
C GLY A 262 1.12 -4.34 -18.09
N PRO A 263 2.33 -3.92 -18.50
CA PRO A 263 3.50 -4.79 -18.46
C PRO A 263 3.76 -5.28 -17.03
N ALA A 264 3.70 -6.58 -16.80
CA ALA A 264 3.93 -7.18 -15.49
C ALA A 264 5.16 -8.07 -15.50
N SER A 265 5.96 -7.95 -14.44
CA SER A 265 7.12 -8.77 -14.16
C SER A 265 7.06 -9.27 -12.72
N SER A 266 7.77 -10.35 -12.42
CA SER A 266 7.87 -10.93 -11.09
C SER A 266 9.30 -10.94 -10.59
N TYR A 267 9.44 -10.79 -9.28
CA TYR A 267 10.68 -11.09 -8.57
C TYR A 267 10.38 -12.05 -7.43
N GLN A 268 11.07 -13.19 -7.40
CA GLN A 268 10.96 -14.14 -6.31
C GLN A 268 11.91 -13.78 -5.19
N SER A 269 11.37 -13.45 -4.02
CA SER A 269 12.16 -13.08 -2.84
C SER A 269 13.17 -14.19 -2.50
N ALA A 270 14.40 -13.77 -2.23
CA ALA A 270 15.47 -14.62 -1.73
C ALA A 270 15.42 -14.78 -0.20
N ASP A 271 14.34 -14.32 0.46
CA ASP A 271 14.22 -14.21 1.91
C ASP A 271 15.41 -13.42 2.52
N SER A 272 15.79 -12.35 1.83
CA SER A 272 16.99 -11.58 2.14
C SER A 272 16.75 -10.11 1.82
N ASN A 273 16.66 -9.29 2.87
CA ASN A 273 16.48 -7.84 2.74
C ASN A 273 17.51 -7.22 1.79
N TYR A 274 18.75 -7.73 1.77
CA TYR A 274 19.79 -7.28 0.86
C TYR A 274 19.47 -7.61 -0.60
N LEU A 275 19.32 -8.90 -0.92
CA LEU A 275 19.13 -9.32 -2.31
C LEU A 275 17.82 -8.79 -2.89
N ASP A 276 16.76 -8.81 -2.08
CA ASP A 276 15.44 -8.31 -2.46
C ASP A 276 15.49 -6.80 -2.65
N GLY A 277 16.13 -6.07 -1.74
CA GLY A 277 16.29 -4.62 -1.83
C GLY A 277 17.09 -4.20 -3.06
N VAL A 278 18.20 -4.89 -3.38
CA VAL A 278 18.99 -4.63 -4.59
C VAL A 278 18.15 -4.82 -5.86
N ALA A 279 17.39 -5.91 -5.94
CA ALA A 279 16.56 -6.20 -7.11
C ALA A 279 15.43 -5.19 -7.28
N ILE A 280 14.71 -4.88 -6.18
CA ILE A 280 13.59 -3.95 -6.18
C ILE A 280 14.07 -2.52 -6.50
N ASP A 281 15.09 -2.04 -5.80
CA ASP A 281 15.61 -0.68 -6.02
C ASP A 281 16.23 -0.53 -7.42
N GLY A 282 16.87 -1.59 -7.94
CA GLY A 282 17.36 -1.63 -9.32
C GLY A 282 16.21 -1.49 -10.32
N TRP A 283 15.14 -2.28 -10.15
CA TRP A 283 13.96 -2.19 -11.00
C TRP A 283 13.29 -0.81 -10.94
N ILE A 284 13.14 -0.24 -9.73
CA ILE A 284 12.60 1.12 -9.54
C ILE A 284 13.47 2.14 -10.27
N ALA A 285 14.79 2.03 -10.11
CA ALA A 285 15.72 2.98 -10.68
C ALA A 285 15.68 2.97 -12.23
N ASP A 286 15.54 1.79 -12.83
CA ASP A 286 15.35 1.58 -14.27
C ASP A 286 14.01 2.16 -14.75
N GLN A 287 12.89 1.84 -14.09
CA GLN A 287 11.56 2.33 -14.47
C GLN A 287 11.46 3.86 -14.39
N LEU A 288 12.09 4.46 -13.38
CA LEU A 288 12.07 5.91 -13.18
C LEU A 288 13.19 6.64 -13.93
N GLY A 289 14.08 5.93 -14.65
CA GLY A 289 15.22 6.54 -15.34
C GLY A 289 16.10 7.38 -14.40
N SER A 290 16.27 6.94 -13.16
CA SER A 290 16.81 7.77 -12.08
C SER A 290 18.33 7.64 -11.87
N GLY A 291 19.02 6.92 -12.75
CA GLY A 291 20.43 6.52 -12.58
C GLY A 291 20.55 5.23 -11.76
N PRO A 292 21.74 4.87 -11.25
CA PRO A 292 21.93 3.63 -10.48
C PRO A 292 21.14 3.64 -9.16
N PRO A 293 20.70 2.46 -8.67
CA PRO A 293 19.96 2.36 -7.41
C PRO A 293 20.79 2.90 -6.24
N ILE A 294 20.12 3.54 -5.28
CA ILE A 294 20.75 4.04 -4.05
C ILE A 294 20.58 2.98 -2.97
N LEU A 295 21.65 2.22 -2.72
CA LEU A 295 21.64 1.09 -1.80
C LEU A 295 22.28 1.44 -0.44
N PRO A 296 21.89 0.76 0.65
CA PRO A 296 22.55 0.88 1.94
C PRO A 296 24.06 0.64 1.83
N ARG A 297 24.88 1.46 2.49
CA ARG A 297 26.35 1.40 2.37
C ARG A 297 26.97 0.05 2.74
N HIS A 298 26.30 -0.73 3.60
CA HIS A 298 26.77 -2.04 4.06
C HIS A 298 26.38 -3.18 3.09
N TRP A 299 25.73 -2.86 1.97
CA TRP A 299 25.39 -3.78 0.88
C TRP A 299 26.39 -3.70 -0.29
N ASN A 300 27.40 -2.82 -0.18
CA ASN A 300 28.49 -2.67 -1.14
C ASN A 300 29.65 -3.63 -0.85
#